data_AF-C0JBG6-F1
#
_entry.id   AF-C0JBG6-F1
#
_cell.length_a   1.000
_cell.length_b   1.000
_cell.length_c   1.000
_cell.angle_alpha   90.00
_cell.angle_beta   90.00
_cell.angle_gamma   90.00
#
_symmetry.space_group_name_H-M   'P 1'
#
loop_
_entity.id
_entity.type
_entity.pdbx_description
1 polymer ?
#
loop_
_entity_poly.entity_id
_entity_poly.type
_entity_poly.pdbx_seq_one_letter_code
_entity_poly.pdbx_strand_id
1 'polypeptide(L)'
;MNLISEIRSSWGWIGIEPEEIVGENDFGNLMIRDVEGKYWRLCPEDVYCKVVAGNRKELDALATNQEFLADWHMEALVAQAKQALGPLPEGRKYHLVIPGALGGEYAISNIKTAPLVELVRLSGDIGRQIKDLPDGAQIELKVVE
;
A
#
# COMPACT_ATOMS: atom_id res chain seq x y z
N MET A 1 18.87 -3.46 -1.94
CA MET A 1 18.07 -2.30 -1.48
C MET A 1 17.25 -2.73 -0.28
N ASN A 2 17.12 -1.90 0.75
CA ASN A 2 16.39 -2.23 1.97
C ASN A 2 14.99 -1.59 1.91
N LEU A 3 13.93 -2.39 1.92
CA LEU A 3 12.55 -1.89 1.82
C LEU A 3 12.18 -0.94 2.96
N ILE A 4 12.72 -1.15 4.17
CA ILE A 4 12.53 -0.23 5.31
C ILE A 4 13.08 1.17 5.01
N SER A 5 14.26 1.27 4.39
CA SER A 5 14.82 2.59 4.03
C SER A 5 13.99 3.28 2.94
N GLU A 6 13.40 2.51 2.02
CA GLU A 6 12.54 3.05 0.96
C GLU A 6 11.20 3.55 1.51
N ILE A 7 10.59 2.82 2.44
CA ILE A 7 9.39 3.26 3.17
C ILE A 7 9.71 4.55 3.92
N ARG A 8 10.82 4.60 4.66
CA ARG A 8 11.23 5.79 5.41
C ARG A 8 11.41 7.01 4.50
N SER A 9 12.05 6.84 3.35
CA SER A 9 12.24 7.94 2.39
C SER A 9 10.93 8.38 1.73
N SER A 10 10.08 7.42 1.37
CA SER A 10 8.87 7.68 0.57
C SER A 10 7.69 8.15 1.41
N TRP A 11 7.58 7.65 2.65
CA TRP A 11 6.46 7.88 3.57
C TRP A 11 6.87 8.56 4.88
N GLY A 12 8.15 8.82 5.17
CA GLY A 12 8.54 9.47 6.44
C GLY A 12 7.90 10.85 6.69
N TRP A 13 7.39 11.50 5.64
CA TRP A 13 6.67 12.77 5.74
C TRP A 13 5.34 12.70 6.52
N ILE A 14 4.77 11.51 6.75
CA ILE A 14 3.62 11.31 7.64
C ILE A 14 4.02 11.04 9.10
N GLY A 15 5.32 10.99 9.41
CA GLY A 15 5.83 10.73 10.76
C GLY A 15 6.05 9.27 11.11
N ILE A 16 5.99 8.34 10.14
CA ILE A 16 6.36 6.94 10.37
C ILE A 16 7.88 6.80 10.48
N GLU A 17 8.31 6.07 11.51
CA GLU A 17 9.70 5.66 11.73
C GLU A 17 9.81 4.14 11.65
N PRO A 18 9.88 3.56 10.42
CA PRO A 18 9.71 2.12 10.23
C PRO A 18 10.92 1.35 10.75
N GLU A 19 10.64 0.26 11.47
CA GLU A 19 11.65 -0.66 12.03
C GLU A 19 11.58 -2.04 11.37
N GLU A 20 10.38 -2.60 11.24
CA GLU A 20 10.17 -3.98 10.80
C GLU A 20 8.91 -4.12 9.94
N ILE A 21 8.98 -4.91 8.87
CA ILE A 21 7.79 -5.32 8.10
C ILE A 21 7.33 -6.66 8.66
N VAL A 22 6.12 -6.68 9.22
CA VAL A 22 5.53 -7.86 9.87
C VAL A 22 4.44 -8.52 9.02
N GLY A 23 4.10 -7.95 7.88
CA GLY A 23 3.13 -8.50 6.95
C GLY A 23 3.19 -7.83 5.59
N GLU A 24 2.86 -8.61 4.56
CA GLU A 24 2.85 -8.19 3.16
C GLU A 24 1.77 -9.01 2.42
N ASN A 25 0.99 -8.37 1.54
CA ASN A 25 0.01 -9.07 0.69
C ASN A 25 0.40 -9.01 -0.81
N ASP A 26 -0.41 -9.60 -1.68
CA ASP A 26 -0.15 -9.67 -3.13
C ASP A 26 -0.37 -8.35 -3.89
N PHE A 27 -1.01 -7.36 -3.27
CA PHE A 27 -1.17 -5.99 -3.78
C PHE A 27 -0.06 -5.03 -3.32
N GLY A 28 0.86 -5.52 -2.48
CA GLY A 28 1.96 -4.72 -1.95
C GLY A 28 1.57 -3.89 -0.71
N ASN A 29 0.43 -4.20 -0.08
CA ASN A 29 0.10 -3.66 1.23
C ASN A 29 1.09 -4.19 2.26
N LEU A 30 1.59 -3.30 3.10
CA LEU A 30 2.59 -3.62 4.11
C LEU A 30 2.03 -3.33 5.50
N MET A 31 2.23 -4.28 6.41
CA MET A 31 2.07 -4.09 7.84
C MET A 31 3.45 -3.83 8.43
N ILE A 32 3.62 -2.67 9.05
CA ILE A 32 4.93 -2.15 9.46
C ILE A 32 4.89 -1.85 10.95
N ARG A 33 5.83 -2.38 11.73
CA ARG A 33 6.07 -1.95 13.10
C ARG A 33 7.04 -0.76 13.06
N ASP A 34 6.70 0.32 13.75
CA ASP A 34 7.60 1.45 13.97
C ASP A 34 8.43 1.29 15.25
N VAL A 35 9.39 2.21 15.45
CA VAL A 35 10.27 2.23 16.64
C VAL A 35 9.54 2.48 17.97
N GLU A 36 8.30 2.97 17.93
CA GLU A 36 7.44 3.13 19.11
C GLU A 36 6.59 1.89 19.40
N GLY A 37 6.67 0.86 18.56
CA GLY A 37 5.90 -0.37 18.69
C GLY A 37 4.47 -0.29 18.15
N LYS A 38 4.11 0.79 17.43
CA LYS A 38 2.84 0.92 16.72
C LYS A 38 2.91 0.18 15.39
N TYR A 39 1.75 -0.23 14.89
CA TYR A 39 1.60 -0.93 13.62
C TYR A 39 0.88 -0.05 12.61
N TRP A 40 1.53 0.14 11.47
CA TRP A 40 1.07 0.92 10.35
C TRP A 40 0.68 0.01 9.21
N ARG A 41 -0.39 0.37 8.49
CA ARG A 41 -0.70 -0.18 7.18
C ARG A 41 -0.33 0.83 6.12
N LEU A 42 0.56 0.45 5.22
CA LEU A 42 0.83 1.14 3.96
C LEU A 42 0.01 0.45 2.87
N CYS A 43 -0.78 1.23 2.14
CA CYS A 43 -1.65 0.79 1.05
C CYS A 43 -1.28 1.55 -0.24
N PRO A 44 -0.43 1.00 -1.12
CA PRO A 44 0.02 1.71 -2.32
C PRO A 44 -1.15 2.05 -3.27
N GLU A 45 -2.12 1.15 -3.41
CA GLU A 45 -3.24 1.29 -4.33
C GLU A 45 -4.21 2.40 -3.94
N ASP A 46 -4.40 2.66 -2.64
CA ASP A 46 -5.23 3.77 -2.14
C ASP A 46 -4.40 4.95 -1.65
N VAL A 47 -3.08 4.91 -1.81
CA VAL A 47 -2.17 6.02 -1.49
C VAL A 47 -2.34 6.49 -0.04
N TYR A 48 -2.29 5.56 0.92
CA TYR A 48 -2.24 5.93 2.33
C TYR A 48 -1.23 5.11 3.12
N CYS A 49 -0.75 5.69 4.22
CA CYS A 49 -0.07 4.96 5.27
C CYS A 49 -0.55 5.48 6.64
N LYS A 50 -1.11 4.60 7.48
CA LYS A 50 -1.76 5.00 8.74
C LYS A 50 -1.58 3.96 9.83
N VAL A 51 -1.57 4.42 11.09
CA VAL A 51 -1.62 3.53 12.25
C VAL A 51 -2.93 2.74 12.25
N VAL A 52 -2.84 1.43 12.37
CA VAL A 52 -3.98 0.51 12.48
C VAL A 52 -4.05 -0.16 13.85
N ALA A 53 -2.92 -0.25 14.56
CA ALA A 53 -2.88 -0.73 15.94
C ALA A 53 -1.76 -0.03 16.72
N GLY A 54 -2.02 0.35 17.97
CA GLY A 54 -1.04 1.02 18.83
C GLY A 54 -0.05 0.07 19.50
N ASN A 55 -0.31 -1.23 19.49
CA ASN A 55 0.51 -2.25 20.12
C ASN A 55 0.17 -3.65 19.59
N ARG A 56 0.90 -4.66 20.05
CA ARG A 56 0.74 -6.04 19.58
C ARG A 56 -0.64 -6.63 19.87
N LYS A 57 -1.22 -6.33 21.04
CA LYS A 57 -2.54 -6.85 21.43
C LYS A 57 -3.65 -6.34 20.51
N GLU A 58 -3.57 -5.07 20.13
CA GLU A 58 -4.50 -4.47 19.16
C GLU A 58 -4.32 -5.07 17.76
N LEU A 59 -3.08 -5.34 17.33
CA LEU A 59 -2.82 -6.04 16.07
C LEU A 59 -3.39 -7.47 16.09
N ASP A 60 -3.21 -8.21 17.19
CA ASP A 60 -3.75 -9.56 17.33
C ASP A 60 -5.29 -9.55 17.29
N ALA A 61 -5.94 -8.49 17.79
CA ALA A 61 -7.39 -8.31 17.65
C ALA A 61 -7.80 -8.11 16.18
N LEU A 62 -7.06 -7.32 15.41
CA LEU A 62 -7.29 -7.16 13.96
C LEU A 62 -7.15 -8.48 13.21
N ALA A 63 -6.21 -9.34 13.61
CA ALA A 63 -5.99 -10.65 13.01
C ALA A 63 -7.17 -11.63 13.21
N THR A 64 -8.16 -11.29 14.04
CA THR A 64 -9.40 -12.07 14.22
C THR A 64 -10.63 -11.37 13.63
N ASN A 65 -10.50 -10.12 13.20
CA ASN A 65 -11.57 -9.35 12.61
C ASN A 65 -11.76 -9.74 11.13
N GLN A 66 -12.89 -10.37 10.82
CA GLN A 66 -13.18 -10.88 9.47
C GLN A 66 -13.28 -9.79 8.40
N GLU A 67 -13.77 -8.60 8.75
CA GLU A 67 -13.84 -7.46 7.83
C GLU A 67 -12.44 -6.96 7.48
N PHE A 68 -11.58 -6.82 8.50
CA PHE A 68 -10.18 -6.45 8.32
C PHE A 68 -9.42 -7.48 7.48
N LEU A 69 -9.63 -8.77 7.75
CA LEU A 69 -8.99 -9.85 6.99
C LEU A 69 -9.47 -9.89 5.54
N ALA A 70 -10.76 -9.72 5.29
CA ALA A 70 -11.30 -9.68 3.93
C ALA A 70 -10.70 -8.51 3.12
N ASP A 71 -10.63 -7.32 3.74
CA ASP A 71 -10.02 -6.14 3.15
C ASP A 71 -8.50 -6.28 2.96
N TRP A 72 -7.80 -6.93 3.91
CA TRP A 72 -6.36 -7.16 3.81
C TRP A 72 -5.99 -8.20 2.75
N HIS A 73 -6.71 -9.31 2.66
CA HIS A 73 -6.36 -10.41 1.77
C HIS A 73 -6.84 -10.20 0.33
N MET A 74 -7.94 -9.44 0.14
CA MET A 74 -8.49 -9.12 -1.18
C MET A 74 -8.66 -10.37 -2.06
N GLU A 75 -9.02 -11.52 -1.46
CA GLU A 75 -8.85 -12.85 -2.08
C GLU A 75 -9.52 -12.96 -3.44
N ALA A 76 -10.74 -12.43 -3.57
CA ALA A 76 -11.49 -12.43 -4.82
C ALA A 76 -10.76 -11.66 -5.94
N LEU A 77 -10.11 -10.54 -5.61
CA LEU A 77 -9.40 -9.73 -6.59
C LEU A 77 -8.04 -10.34 -6.93
N VAL A 78 -7.34 -10.89 -5.94
CA VAL A 78 -6.09 -11.66 -6.15
C VAL A 78 -6.34 -12.86 -7.07
N ALA A 79 -7.44 -13.59 -6.86
CA ALA A 79 -7.80 -14.73 -7.70
C ALA A 79 -8.05 -14.29 -9.16
N GLN A 80 -8.81 -13.21 -9.38
CA GLN A 80 -9.06 -12.68 -10.71
C GLN A 80 -7.77 -12.15 -11.38
N ALA A 81 -6.92 -11.43 -10.63
CA ALA A 81 -5.65 -10.91 -11.13
C ALA A 81 -4.71 -12.06 -11.53
N LYS A 82 -4.61 -13.10 -10.72
CA LYS A 82 -3.83 -14.30 -11.02
C LYS A 82 -4.36 -15.05 -12.25
N GLN A 83 -5.68 -15.11 -12.43
CA GLN A 83 -6.28 -15.72 -13.62
C GLN A 83 -5.96 -14.92 -14.88
N ALA A 84 -5.96 -13.59 -14.80
CA ALA A 84 -5.75 -12.71 -15.95
C ALA A 84 -4.27 -12.48 -16.31
N LEU A 85 -3.40 -12.37 -15.31
CA LEU A 85 -2.00 -11.94 -15.46
C LEU A 85 -1.00 -13.06 -15.16
N GLY A 86 -1.45 -14.20 -14.62
CA GLY A 86 -0.60 -15.28 -14.14
C GLY A 86 -0.08 -15.03 -12.72
N PRO A 87 0.71 -15.96 -12.15
CA PRO A 87 1.29 -15.80 -10.81
C PRO A 87 2.32 -14.66 -10.75
N LEU A 88 2.46 -14.04 -9.58
CA LEU A 88 3.46 -12.99 -9.36
C LEU A 88 4.89 -13.56 -9.42
N PRO A 89 5.78 -12.96 -10.23
CA PRO A 89 7.21 -13.21 -10.11
C PRO A 89 7.75 -12.67 -8.77
N GLU A 90 8.93 -13.16 -8.37
CA GLU A 90 9.61 -12.70 -7.16
C GLU A 90 9.78 -11.18 -7.13
N GLY A 91 9.48 -10.57 -5.99
CA GLY A 91 9.60 -9.12 -5.76
C GLY A 91 8.56 -8.24 -6.47
N ARG A 92 7.58 -8.84 -7.17
CA ARG A 92 6.50 -8.12 -7.86
C ARG A 92 5.16 -8.28 -7.14
N LYS A 93 4.29 -7.30 -7.35
CA LYS A 93 2.94 -7.23 -6.79
C LYS A 93 1.94 -6.84 -7.86
N TYR A 94 0.68 -7.19 -7.63
CA TYR A 94 -0.42 -6.57 -8.34
C TYR A 94 -0.56 -5.13 -7.86
N HIS A 95 -1.04 -4.24 -8.73
CA HIS A 95 -1.33 -2.87 -8.35
C HIS A 95 -2.42 -2.31 -9.25
N LEU A 96 -3.07 -1.24 -8.79
CA LEU A 96 -3.92 -0.42 -9.63
C LEU A 96 -3.08 0.51 -10.51
N VAL A 97 -3.32 0.51 -11.82
CA VAL A 97 -2.62 1.40 -12.78
C VAL A 97 -2.95 2.86 -12.47
N ILE A 98 -4.23 3.14 -12.26
CA ILE A 98 -4.71 4.38 -11.63
C ILE A 98 -5.00 4.04 -10.17
N PRO A 99 -4.32 4.64 -9.18
CA PRO A 99 -4.64 4.45 -7.76
C PRO A 99 -6.08 4.85 -7.41
N GLY A 100 -6.66 4.21 -6.40
CA GLY A 100 -8.01 4.48 -5.89
C GLY A 100 -8.19 5.94 -5.45
N ALA A 101 -7.16 6.52 -4.80
CA ALA A 101 -7.14 7.94 -4.42
C ALA A 101 -7.25 8.90 -5.63
N LEU A 102 -6.95 8.42 -6.84
CA LEU A 102 -7.04 9.17 -8.09
C LEU A 102 -8.24 8.74 -8.96
N GLY A 103 -9.23 8.04 -8.37
CA GLY A 103 -10.43 7.56 -9.03
C GLY A 103 -10.27 6.22 -9.76
N GLY A 104 -9.20 5.49 -9.47
CA GLY A 104 -8.97 4.16 -10.02
C GLY A 104 -9.94 3.12 -9.49
N GLU A 105 -10.50 2.30 -10.38
CA GLU A 105 -11.39 1.20 -10.00
C GLU A 105 -10.62 -0.08 -9.66
N TYR A 106 -11.15 -0.85 -8.71
CA TYR A 106 -10.70 -2.21 -8.39
C TYR A 106 -11.21 -3.23 -9.43
N ALA A 107 -10.87 -2.99 -10.69
CA ALA A 107 -11.26 -3.80 -11.83
C ALA A 107 -10.03 -4.38 -12.52
N ILE A 108 -10.15 -5.56 -13.12
CA ILE A 108 -9.03 -6.23 -13.81
C ILE A 108 -8.44 -5.40 -14.95
N SER A 109 -9.25 -4.56 -15.61
CA SER A 109 -8.77 -3.60 -16.61
C SER A 109 -7.78 -2.57 -16.07
N ASN A 110 -7.84 -2.29 -14.77
CA ASN A 110 -6.98 -1.35 -14.05
C ASN A 110 -5.90 -2.07 -13.22
N ILE A 111 -5.71 -3.39 -13.37
CA ILE A 111 -4.72 -4.14 -12.60
C ILE A 111 -3.55 -4.58 -13.49
N LYS A 112 -2.33 -4.32 -13.02
CA LYS A 112 -1.07 -4.78 -13.63
C LYS A 112 -0.11 -5.26 -12.55
N THR A 113 1.10 -5.64 -12.94
CA THR A 113 2.17 -5.99 -11.99
C THR A 113 3.31 -4.98 -12.03
N ALA A 114 3.93 -4.73 -10.88
CA ALA A 114 5.11 -3.87 -10.74
C ALA A 114 6.01 -4.34 -9.58
N PRO A 115 7.30 -3.92 -9.53
CA PRO A 115 8.16 -4.17 -8.38
C PRO A 115 7.61 -3.49 -7.12
N LEU A 116 7.63 -4.17 -5.98
CA LEU A 116 7.12 -3.64 -4.71
C LEU A 116 7.80 -2.31 -4.31
N VAL A 117 9.11 -2.21 -4.51
CA VAL A 117 9.86 -0.97 -4.18
C VAL A 117 9.37 0.24 -4.97
N GLU A 118 9.02 0.05 -6.24
CA GLU A 118 8.51 1.13 -7.10
C GLU A 118 7.10 1.53 -6.68
N LEU A 119 6.27 0.58 -6.24
CA LEU A 119 4.95 0.88 -5.68
C LEU A 119 5.05 1.73 -4.41
N VAL A 120 5.97 1.40 -3.50
CA VAL A 120 6.21 2.18 -2.27
C VAL A 120 6.66 3.60 -2.58
N ARG A 121 7.59 3.77 -3.53
CA ARG A 121 8.09 5.08 -3.96
C ARG A 121 7.01 5.93 -4.60
N LEU A 122 6.38 5.39 -5.64
CA LEU A 122 5.36 6.11 -6.41
C LEU A 122 4.18 6.52 -5.53
N SER A 123 3.66 5.60 -4.72
CA SER A 123 2.55 5.92 -3.82
C SER A 123 2.94 6.95 -2.76
N GLY A 124 4.17 6.90 -2.24
CA GLY A 124 4.68 7.91 -1.30
C GLY A 124 4.78 9.31 -1.94
N ASP A 125 5.24 9.39 -3.19
CA ASP A 125 5.33 10.65 -3.93
C ASP A 125 3.96 11.22 -4.31
N ILE A 126 3.02 10.37 -4.75
CA ILE A 126 1.63 10.78 -5.01
C ILE A 126 1.01 11.28 -3.71
N GLY A 127 1.08 10.49 -2.63
CA GLY A 127 0.50 10.83 -1.33
C GLY A 127 0.99 12.17 -0.82
N ARG A 128 2.30 12.42 -0.91
CA ARG A 128 2.92 13.69 -0.50
C ARG A 128 2.37 14.91 -1.26
N GLN A 129 2.09 14.74 -2.56
CA GLN A 129 1.59 15.79 -3.44
C GLN A 129 0.10 16.07 -3.24
N ILE A 130 -0.70 15.05 -2.91
CA ILE A 130 -2.16 15.19 -2.81
C ILE A 130 -2.69 15.37 -1.38
N LYS A 131 -1.87 15.18 -0.34
CA LYS A 131 -2.31 15.16 1.07
C LYS A 131 -3.13 16.37 1.54
N ASP A 132 -2.89 17.54 0.95
CA ASP A 132 -3.52 18.81 1.33
C ASP A 132 -4.64 19.21 0.35
N LEU A 133 -4.93 18.39 -0.66
CA LEU A 133 -5.98 18.63 -1.63
C LEU A 133 -7.33 18.12 -1.08
N PRO A 134 -8.44 18.85 -1.32
CA PRO A 134 -9.76 18.35 -0.99
C PRO A 134 -10.18 17.24 -1.96
N ASP A 135 -11.12 16.40 -1.52
CA ASP A 135 -11.75 15.40 -2.39
C ASP A 135 -12.35 16.06 -3.64
N GLY A 136 -12.12 15.43 -4.80
CA GLY A 136 -12.57 15.94 -6.10
C GLY A 136 -11.68 17.05 -6.70
N ALA A 137 -10.56 17.39 -6.07
CA ALA A 137 -9.56 18.28 -6.67
C ALA A 137 -9.03 17.72 -8.00
N GLN A 138 -8.79 18.62 -8.96
CA GLN A 138 -8.12 18.26 -10.20
C GLN A 138 -6.61 18.22 -9.99
N ILE A 139 -5.97 17.18 -10.51
CA ILE A 139 -4.51 17.02 -10.47
C ILE A 139 -3.93 16.85 -11.88
N GLU A 140 -2.65 17.15 -12.02
CA GLU A 140 -1.88 16.92 -13.25
C GLU A 140 -0.64 16.10 -12.89
N LEU A 141 -0.47 14.92 -13.50
CA LEU A 141 0.74 14.12 -13.34
C LEU A 141 1.79 14.57 -14.36
N LYS A 142 2.92 15.08 -13.86
CA LYS A 142 4.06 15.48 -14.69
C LYS A 142 5.18 14.47 -14.54
N VAL A 143 5.63 13.92 -15.66
CA VAL A 143 6.88 13.16 -15.70
C VAL A 143 8.02 14.17 -15.78
N VAL A 144 8.89 14.16 -14.77
CA VAL A 144 10.08 15.02 -14.69
C VAL A 144 11.32 14.14 -14.81
N GLU A 145 12.31 14.60 -15.59
CA GLU A 145 13.62 13.94 -15.76
C GLU A 145 14.58 14.26 -14.61
#